data_AF-A0A7X6U8H1-F1
#
_entry.id   AF-A0A7X6U8H1-F1
#
_cell.length_a   1.000
_cell.length_b   1.000
_cell.length_c   1.000
_cell.angle_alpha   90.00
_cell.angle_beta   90.00
_cell.angle_gamma   90.00
#
_symmetry.space_group_name_H-M   'P 1'
#
loop_
_entity.id
_entity.type
_entity.pdbx_description
1 polymer ?
#
loop_
_entity_poly.entity_id
_entity_poly.type
_entity_poly.pdbx_seq_one_letter_code
_entity_poly.pdbx_strand_id
1 'polypeptide(L)' 'MDRFVILTTAANESVRPVHDRMPVIVPRDQLRAYLQDEAAARILLASPVLHQLQLTEAV' A
#
# COMPACT_ATOMS: atom_id res chain seq x y z
N MET A 1 5.16 -23.66 10.09
CA MET A 1 5.70 -23.05 8.86
C MET A 1 5.03 -21.71 8.70
N ASP A 2 5.82 -20.65 8.79
CA ASP A 2 5.30 -19.30 8.73
C ASP A 2 5.05 -18.95 7.26
N ARG A 3 3.82 -18.52 6.97
CA ARG A 3 3.39 -18.10 5.64
C ARG A 3 2.75 -16.73 5.78
N PHE A 4 3.00 -15.88 4.81
CA PHE A 4 2.38 -14.57 4.72
C PHE A 4 1.91 -14.32 3.29
N VAL A 5 1.08 -13.30 3.14
CA VAL A 5 0.56 -12.83 1.85
C VAL A 5 0.86 -11.34 1.70
N ILE A 6 0.92 -10.87 0.47
CA ILE A 6 0.94 -9.43 0.17
C ILE A 6 -0.50 -8.98 -0.05
N LEU A 7 -0.94 -7.99 0.72
CA LEU A 7 -2.25 -7.37 0.51
C LEU A 7 -2.20 -6.49 -0.75
N THR A 8 -3.24 -6.58 -1.57
CA THR A 8 -3.38 -5.78 -2.79
C THR A 8 -4.61 -4.89 -2.73
N THR A 9 -4.61 -3.83 -3.53
CA THR A 9 -5.74 -2.94 -3.80
C THR A 9 -5.92 -2.76 -5.32
N ALA A 10 -6.95 -2.03 -5.74
CA ALA A 10 -7.15 -1.69 -7.14
C ALA A 10 -5.97 -0.86 -7.66
N ALA A 11 -5.59 -1.07 -8.92
CA ALA A 11 -4.52 -0.30 -9.53
C ALA A 11 -4.85 1.20 -9.59
N ASN A 12 -3.85 2.03 -9.28
CA ASN A 12 -3.90 3.46 -9.54
C ASN A 12 -3.74 3.76 -11.05
N GLU A 13 -3.80 5.03 -11.45
CA GLU A 13 -3.71 5.43 -12.86
C GLU A 13 -2.41 5.02 -13.55
N SER A 14 -1.29 4.97 -12.81
CA SER A 14 0.02 4.58 -13.34
C SER A 14 0.14 3.07 -13.54
N VAL A 15 -0.47 2.27 -12.66
CA VAL A 15 -0.39 0.80 -12.71
C VAL A 15 -1.47 0.19 -13.61
N ARG A 16 -2.64 0.84 -13.73
CA ARG A 16 -3.78 0.32 -14.51
C ARG A 16 -3.45 -0.07 -15.97
N PRO A 17 -2.55 0.60 -16.70
CA PRO A 17 -2.17 0.18 -18.06
C PRO A 17 -1.43 -1.16 -18.11
N VAL A 18 -0.84 -1.62 -17.01
CA VAL A 18 -0.05 -2.86 -16.96
C VAL A 18 -0.72 -3.99 -16.15
N HIS A 19 -1.53 -3.66 -15.14
CA HIS A 19 -2.27 -4.65 -14.34
C HIS A 19 -3.43 -4.02 -13.56
N ASP A 20 -4.46 -4.82 -13.23
CA ASP A 20 -5.67 -4.36 -12.51
C ASP A 20 -5.49 -4.16 -10.99
N ARG A 21 -4.35 -4.58 -10.44
CA ARG A 21 -4.10 -4.65 -8.99
C ARG A 21 -2.71 -4.12 -8.68
N MET A 22 -2.55 -3.53 -7.50
CA MET A 22 -1.27 -3.11 -6.97
C MET A 22 -1.14 -3.49 -5.50
N PRO A 23 0.06 -3.57 -4.93
CA PRO A 23 0.24 -3.76 -3.49
C PRO A 23 -0.38 -2.61 -2.69
N VAL A 24 -0.86 -2.89 -1.49
CA VAL A 24 -1.15 -1.83 -0.51
C VAL A 24 0.16 -1.18 -0.08
N ILE A 25 0.25 0.14 -0.21
CA ILE A 25 1.42 0.92 0.20
C ILE A 25 1.13 1.55 1.57
N VAL A 26 1.99 1.27 2.55
CA VAL A 26 1.92 1.85 3.90
C VAL A 26 2.93 2.98 4.01
N PRO A 27 2.51 4.23 4.30
CA PRO A 27 3.43 5.33 4.54
C PRO A 27 4.40 5.04 5.69
N ARG A 28 5.64 5.54 5.56
CA ARG A 28 6.71 5.24 6.51
C ARG A 28 6.39 5.69 7.94
N ASP A 29 5.75 6.84 8.08
CA ASP A 29 5.29 7.41 9.35
C ASP A 29 4.14 6.60 9.99
N GLN A 30 3.41 5.82 9.21
CA GLN A 30 2.29 4.98 9.67
C GLN A 30 2.68 3.51 9.93
N LEU A 31 3.93 3.12 9.63
CA LEU A 31 4.40 1.74 9.74
C LEU A 31 4.18 1.12 11.12
N ARG A 32 4.43 1.88 12.21
CA ARG A 32 4.21 1.37 13.57
C ARG A 32 2.74 1.11 13.85
N ALA A 33 1.87 2.04 13.48
CA ALA A 33 0.43 1.87 13.65
C ALA A 33 -0.07 0.65 12.88
N TYR A 34 0.40 0.45 11.65
CA TYR A 34 0.06 -0.72 10.84
C TYR A 34 0.49 -2.06 11.47
N LEU A 35 1.70 -2.12 12.04
CA LEU A 35 2.25 -3.38 12.58
C LEU A 35 1.79 -3.69 14.02
N GLN A 36 1.39 -2.68 14.80
CA GLN A 36 1.23 -2.81 16.25
C GLN A 36 -0.21 -2.54 16.73
N ASP A 37 -1.09 -1.99 15.89
CA ASP A 37 -2.49 -1.69 16.23
C ASP A 37 -3.43 -2.21 15.14
N GLU A 38 -4.23 -3.23 15.46
CA GLU A 38 -5.17 -3.84 14.52
C GLU A 38 -6.25 -2.86 14.03
N ALA A 39 -6.77 -2.00 14.91
CA ALA A 39 -7.80 -1.05 14.55
C ALA A 39 -7.24 0.01 13.59
N ALA A 40 -6.04 0.52 13.89
CA ALA A 40 -5.34 1.42 12.98
C ALA A 40 -5.04 0.74 11.64
N ALA A 41 -4.54 -0.50 11.65
CA ALA A 41 -4.27 -1.26 10.43
C ALA A 41 -5.53 -1.42 9.57
N ARG A 42 -6.68 -1.74 10.15
CA ARG A 42 -7.97 -1.85 9.43
C ARG A 42 -8.37 -0.54 8.78
N ILE A 43 -8.18 0.60 9.45
CA ILE A 43 -8.45 1.93 8.89
C ILE A 43 -7.54 2.21 7.69
N LEU A 44 -6.25 1.91 7.81
CA LEU A 44 -5.28 2.08 6.71
C LEU A 44 -5.61 1.19 5.49
N LEU A 45 -6.09 -0.02 5.73
CA LEU A 45 -6.49 -0.94 4.66
C LEU A 45 -7.80 -0.54 3.97
N ALA A 46 -8.70 0.15 4.66
CA ALA A 46 -9.96 0.63 4.08
C ALA A 46 -9.78 1.87 3.20
N SER A 47 -8.72 2.65 3.42
CA SER A 47 -8.39 3.84 2.65
C SER A 47 -6.91 3.81 2.23
N PRO A 48 -6.53 2.85 1.36
CA PRO A 48 -5.13 2.71 0.96
C PRO A 48 -4.68 3.99 0.28
N VAL A 49 -3.48 4.42 0.65
CA VAL A 49 -2.89 5.64 0.15
C VAL A 49 -2.66 5.52 -1.36
N LEU A 50 -3.53 6.16 -2.13
CA LEU A 50 -3.38 6.34 -3.58
C LEU A 50 -2.45 7.52 -3.87
N HIS A 51 -1.32 7.61 -3.17
CA HIS A 51 -0.31 8.57 -3.62
C HIS A 51 0.24 8.08 -4.95
N GLN A 52 0.23 8.95 -5.95
CA GLN A 52 1.16 8.83 -7.06
C GLN A 52 2.53 8.68 -6.41
N LEU A 53 3.13 7.50 -6.51
CA LEU A 53 4.55 7.36 -6.28
C LEU A 53 5.16 8.30 -7.33
N GLN A 54 5.46 9.54 -6.94
CA GLN A 54 6.30 10.40 -7.75
C GLN A 54 7.58 9.61 -7.84
N LEU A 55 7.81 8.99 -8.99
CA LEU A 55 9.12 8.54 -9.37
C LEU A 55 9.96 9.80 -9.24
N THR A 56 10.74 9.91 -8.15
CA THR A 56 11.85 10.84 -8.14
C THR A 56 12.64 10.47 -9.37
N GLU A 57 12.64 11.35 -10.36
CA GLU A 57 13.55 11.20 -11.49
C GLU A 57 14.93 11.01 -10.89
N ALA A 58 15.54 9.87 -11.19
CA ALA A 58 16.92 9.63 -10.87
C ALA A 58 17.72 10.69 -11.63
N VAL A 59 18.18 11.71 -10.89
CA VAL A 59 19.20 12.66 -11.34
C VAL A 59 20.55 11.93 -11.36
#